data_AF-A0A510G6Y0-F1
#
_entry.id   AF-A0A510G6Y0-F1
#
_cell.length_a   1.000
_cell.length_b   1.000
_cell.length_c   1.000
_cell.angle_alpha   90.00
_cell.angle_beta   90.00
_cell.angle_gamma   90.00
#
_symmetry.space_group_name_H-M   'P 1'
#
loop_
_entity.id
_entity.type
_entity.pdbx_description
1 polymer ?
#
loop_
_entity_poly.entity_id
_entity_poly.type
_entity_poly.pdbx_seq_one_letter_code
_entity_poly.pdbx_strand_id
1 'polypeptide(L)' 'MNADTAKIGIIMQRFFADKLQDKILNTKTPEKVFAVYTNYESDATGEYTYFLGEEVTSFENIDKEFLTFTILI' A
#
# COMPACT_ATOMS: atom_id res chain seq x y z
N MET A 1 11.02 2.90 -19.61
CA MET A 1 11.02 2.77 -18.14
C MET A 1 12.40 3.18 -17.65
N ASN A 2 12.50 4.25 -16.85
CA ASN A 2 13.77 4.62 -16.20
C ASN A 2 13.77 3.95 -14.81
N ALA A 3 14.70 3.03 -14.59
CA ALA A 3 14.82 2.32 -13.33
C ALA A 3 15.21 3.26 -12.17
N ASP A 4 15.96 4.32 -12.46
CA ASP A 4 16.51 5.25 -11.48
C ASP A 4 15.43 6.12 -10.82
N THR A 5 14.27 6.28 -11.47
CA THR A 5 13.14 7.07 -10.96
C THR A 5 11.94 6.21 -10.58
N ALA A 6 12.05 4.88 -10.65
CA ALA A 6 10.95 3.97 -10.40
C ALA A 6 10.67 3.85 -8.88
N LYS A 7 9.49 4.33 -8.43
CA LYS A 7 9.14 4.35 -7.00
C LYS A 7 8.47 3.06 -6.52
N ILE A 8 7.67 2.39 -7.36
CA ILE A 8 6.91 1.18 -6.98
C ILE A 8 7.83 0.05 -6.54
N GLY A 9 8.90 -0.24 -7.29
CA GLY A 9 9.84 -1.31 -6.95
C GLY A 9 10.51 -1.10 -5.58
N ILE A 10 10.87 0.16 -5.26
CA ILE A 10 11.46 0.53 -3.98
C ILE A 10 10.44 0.33 -2.84
N ILE A 11 9.18 0.71 -3.06
CA ILE A 11 8.09 0.49 -2.08
C ILE A 11 7.89 -1.00 -1.83
N MET A 12 7.80 -1.81 -2.89
CA MET A 12 7.65 -3.26 -2.77
C MET A 12 8.83 -3.89 -2.06
N GLN A 13 10.06 -3.52 -2.44
CA GLN A 13 11.27 -4.02 -1.79
C GLN A 13 11.25 -3.71 -0.30
N ARG A 14 10.96 -2.46 0.08
CA ARG A 14 10.90 -2.06 1.49
C ARG A 14 9.82 -2.85 2.24
N PHE A 15 8.62 -2.96 1.67
CA PHE A 15 7.51 -3.67 2.29
C PHE A 15 7.87 -5.12 2.64
N PHE A 16 8.42 -5.87 1.68
CA PHE A 16 8.75 -7.29 1.90
C PHE A 16 10.07 -7.50 2.64
N ALA A 17 11.12 -6.72 2.35
CA ALA A 17 12.43 -6.90 2.97
C ALA A 17 12.42 -6.53 4.46
N ASP A 18 11.71 -5.46 4.83
CA ASP A 18 11.57 -5.02 6.22
C ASP A 18 10.44 -5.76 6.96
N LYS A 19 9.76 -6.70 6.27
CA LYS A 19 8.62 -7.48 6.78
C LYS A 19 7.51 -6.60 7.35
N LEU A 20 7.17 -5.52 6.64
CA LEU A 20 6.14 -4.58 7.10
C LEU A 20 4.76 -5.25 7.17
N GLN A 21 4.50 -6.26 6.34
CA GLN A 21 3.27 -7.05 6.38
C GLN A 21 3.07 -7.75 7.74
N ASP A 22 4.14 -8.21 8.37
CA ASP A 22 4.08 -8.92 9.67
C ASP A 22 3.65 -7.99 10.81
N LYS A 23 3.72 -6.66 10.59
CA LYS A 23 3.32 -5.65 11.57
C LYS A 23 1.88 -5.17 11.40
N ILE A 24 1.21 -5.54 10.31
CA ILE A 24 -0.18 -5.11 10.06
C ILE A 24 -1.10 -5.93 10.96
N LEU A 25 -1.87 -5.24 11.80
CA LEU A 25 -2.85 -5.86 12.69
C LEU A 25 -4.22 -5.99 12.02
N ASN A 26 -5.05 -6.91 12.53
CA ASN A 26 -6.44 -7.08 12.12
C ASN A 26 -6.62 -7.44 10.63
N THR A 27 -5.63 -8.09 10.02
CA THR A 27 -5.66 -8.54 8.62
C THR A 27 -6.85 -9.48 8.39
N LYS A 28 -7.72 -9.14 7.44
CA LYS A 28 -8.92 -9.91 7.12
C LYS A 28 -8.60 -11.20 6.40
N THR A 29 -7.64 -11.15 5.48
CA THR A 29 -7.12 -12.32 4.77
C THR A 29 -5.60 -12.27 4.87
N PRO A 30 -4.99 -12.98 5.82
CA PRO A 30 -3.54 -12.99 5.99
C PRO A 30 -2.82 -13.32 4.69
N GLU A 31 -1.66 -12.69 4.47
CA GLU A 31 -0.79 -12.86 3.29
C GLU A 31 -1.40 -12.37 1.96
N LYS A 32 -2.63 -11.83 1.97
CA LYS A 32 -3.25 -11.23 0.80
C LYS A 32 -2.91 -9.75 0.71
N VAL A 33 -1.88 -9.45 -0.08
CA VAL A 33 -1.43 -8.09 -0.35
C VAL A 33 -2.21 -7.46 -1.50
N PHE A 34 -2.58 -6.19 -1.32
CA PHE A 34 -3.23 -5.34 -2.31
C PHE A 34 -2.29 -4.23 -2.75
N ALA A 35 -2.26 -3.99 -4.06
CA ALA A 35 -1.66 -2.80 -4.66
C ALA A 35 -2.79 -1.90 -5.15
N VAL A 36 -2.97 -0.74 -4.53
CA VAL A 36 -4.06 0.19 -4.82
C VAL A 36 -3.50 1.43 -5.49
N TYR A 37 -4.05 1.75 -6.66
CA TYR A 37 -3.74 2.97 -7.40
C TYR A 37 -4.94 3.89 -7.28
N THR A 38 -4.75 5.06 -6.68
CA THR A 38 -5.85 5.96 -6.30
C THR A 38 -5.42 7.43 -6.38
N ASN A 39 -6.37 8.34 -6.17
CA ASN A 39 -6.15 9.79 -6.20
C ASN A 39 -5.44 10.24 -7.48
N TYR A 40 -5.90 9.74 -8.62
CA TYR A 40 -5.41 10.20 -9.92
C TYR A 40 -5.70 11.69 -10.06
N GLU A 41 -4.69 12.46 -10.45
CA GLU A 41 -4.84 13.89 -10.71
C GLU A 41 -5.78 14.15 -11.90
N SER A 42 -5.71 13.28 -12.91
CA SER A 42 -6.48 13.41 -14.16
C SER A 42 -6.96 12.05 -14.67
N ASP A 43 -6.18 11.41 -15.54
CA ASP A 43 -6.47 10.12 -16.16
C ASP A 43 -5.35 9.11 -15.86
N ALA A 44 -5.27 8.03 -16.64
CA ALA A 44 -4.25 6.99 -16.48
C ALA A 44 -2.81 7.47 -16.67
N THR A 45 -2.61 8.69 -17.18
CA THR A 45 -1.30 9.32 -17.38
C THR A 45 -0.93 10.35 -16.31
N GLY A 46 -1.89 10.74 -15.47
CA GLY A 46 -1.69 11.70 -14.39
C GLY A 46 -0.93 11.11 -13.20
N GLU A 47 -0.45 11.98 -12.31
CA GLU A 47 0.12 11.54 -11.03
C GLU A 47 -0.96 10.82 -10.19
N TYR A 48 -0.53 9.82 -9.43
CA TYR A 48 -1.41 9.01 -8.59
C TYR A 48 -0.72 8.64 -7.28
N THR A 49 -1.53 8.25 -6.31
CA THR A 49 -1.05 7.62 -5.07
C THR A 49 -1.04 6.11 -5.23
N TYR A 50 0.09 5.50 -4.89
CA TYR A 50 0.26 4.05 -4.83
C TYR A 50 0.29 3.59 -3.37
N PHE A 51 -0.64 2.72 -2.99
CA PHE A 51 -0.66 2.04 -1.70
C PHE A 51 -0.30 0.57 -1.88
N LEU A 52 0.47 0.04 -0.95
CA LEU A 52 0.77 -1.38 -0.81
C LEU A 52 0.49 -1.79 0.62
N GLY A 53 -0.38 -2.80 0.81
CA GLY A 53 -0.77 -3.23 2.16
C GLY A 53 -1.82 -4.35 2.13
N GLU A 54 -2.44 -4.62 3.26
CA GLU A 54 -3.43 -5.68 3.42
C GLU A 54 -4.81 -5.13 3.79
N GLU A 55 -5.87 -5.84 3.41
CA GLU A 55 -7.22 -5.52 3.87
C GLU A 55 -7.36 -5.88 5.35
N VAL A 56 -7.84 -4.94 6.15
CA VAL A 56 -8.04 -5.12 7.60
C VAL A 56 -9.51 -5.01 7.98
N THR A 57 -9.89 -5.66 9.07
CA THR A 57 -11.25 -5.59 9.64
C THR A 57 -11.45 -4.38 10.55
N SER A 58 -10.36 -3.74 11.00
CA SER A 58 -10.37 -2.57 11.88
C SER A 58 -9.11 -1.72 11.70
N PHE A 59 -9.24 -0.40 11.90
CA PHE A 59 -8.12 0.54 11.92
C PHE A 59 -7.56 0.81 13.33
N GLU A 60 -8.07 0.14 14.35
CA GLU A 60 -7.58 0.30 15.72
C GLU A 60 -6.16 -0.24 15.89
N ASN A 61 -5.34 0.49 16.67
CA ASN A 61 -3.97 0.12 17.04
C ASN A 61 -3.00 -0.07 15.86
N ILE A 62 -3.28 0.54 14.70
CA ILE A 62 -2.34 0.57 13.58
C ILE A 62 -1.10 1.40 13.95
N ASP A 63 0.09 0.88 13.63
CA ASP A 63 1.34 1.63 13.83
C ASP A 63 1.33 2.92 13.00
N LYS A 64 1.86 4.00 13.57
CA LYS A 64 1.94 5.32 12.92
C LYS A 64 2.79 5.33 11.66
N GLU A 65 3.61 4.30 11.43
CA GLU A 65 4.34 4.12 10.17
C GLU A 65 3.43 3.78 8.97
N PHE A 66 2.18 3.36 9.22
CA PHE A 66 1.21 3.03 8.18
C PHE A 66 0.19 4.15 7.94
N LEU A 67 -0.30 4.21 6.72
CA LEU A 67 -1.46 5.01 6.33
C LEU A 67 -2.67 4.10 6.14
N THR A 68 -3.85 4.57 6.51
CA THR A 68 -5.12 3.87 6.28
C THR A 68 -5.81 4.40 5.04
N PHE A 69 -6.48 3.52 4.30
CA PHE A 69 -7.23 3.88 3.11
C PHE A 69 -8.50 3.03 2.99
N THR A 70 -9.63 3.68 2.75
CA THR A 70 -10.91 3.01 2.52
C THR A 70 -11.27 3.09 1.04
N ILE A 71 -11.45 1.93 0.41
CA ILE A 71 -11.95 1.82 -0.97
C ILE A 71 -13.48 1.87 -0.91
N LEU A 72 -14.07 2.94 -1.42
CA LEU A 72 -15.52 3.05 -1.58
C LEU A 72 -15.90 2.43 -2.94
N ILE A 73 -16.82 1.47 -2.92
CA ILE A 73 -17.41 0.82 -4.10
C ILE A 73 -18.82 1.36 -4.36
#